data_AF-A0A5F8GXQ0-F1
#
_entry.id   AF-A0A5F8GXQ0-F1
#
_cell.length_a   1.000
_cell.length_b   1.000
_cell.length_c   1.000
_cell.angle_alpha   90.00
_cell.angle_beta   90.00
_cell.angle_gamma   90.00
#
_symmetry.space_group_name_H-M   'P 1'
#
loop_
_entity.id
_entity.type
_entity.pdbx_description
1 polymer ?
#
loop_
_entity_poly.entity_id
_entity_poly.type
_entity_poly.pdbx_seq_one_letter_code
_entity_poly.pdbx_strand_id
1 'polypeptide(L)'
;MENTLRNVLMKILEDLIEDELKKFKFQLEDPPLKEFGPMPRGQLHPAQPVDLAELMIGHYGENYAVKVAKAVLETINHRDLAEKLERNIQESSEV
;
A
#
# COMPACT_ATOMS: atom_id res chain seq x y z
N MET A 1 3.55 14.82 -15.59
CA MET A 1 3.02 14.52 -14.25
C MET A 1 3.83 13.35 -13.76
N GLU A 2 4.67 13.55 -12.75
CA GLU A 2 5.53 12.49 -12.23
C GLU A 2 4.65 11.36 -11.67
N ASN A 3 4.65 10.20 -12.32
CA ASN A 3 4.04 8.98 -11.80
C ASN A 3 4.96 8.42 -10.71
N THR A 4 5.05 9.11 -9.59
CA THR A 4 5.81 8.65 -8.43
C THR A 4 5.11 7.42 -7.83
N LEU A 5 5.87 6.48 -7.27
CA LEU A 5 5.35 5.29 -6.58
C LEU A 5 4.27 5.63 -5.55
N ARG A 6 4.42 6.81 -4.93
CA ARG A 6 3.40 7.47 -4.10
C ARG A 6 2.03 7.59 -4.75
N ASN A 7 1.97 8.19 -5.94
CA ASN A 7 0.70 8.46 -6.63
C ASN A 7 0.02 7.15 -7.05
N VAL A 8 0.81 6.16 -7.44
CA VAL A 8 0.29 4.82 -7.76
C VAL A 8 -0.32 4.18 -6.51
N LEU A 9 0.43 4.18 -5.40
CA LEU A 9 -0.03 3.60 -4.14
C LEU A 9 -1.30 4.28 -3.63
N MET A 10 -1.35 5.61 -3.68
CA MET A 10 -2.54 6.40 -3.31
C MET A 10 -3.77 5.98 -4.12
N LYS A 11 -3.67 5.93 -5.45
CA LYS A 11 -4.79 5.52 -6.32
C LYS A 11 -5.29 4.12 -6.02
N ILE A 12 -4.39 3.17 -5.77
CA ILE A 12 -4.77 1.79 -5.44
C ILE A 12 -5.50 1.73 -4.10
N LEU A 13 -5.05 2.51 -3.11
CA LEU A 13 -5.73 2.57 -1.82
C LEU A 13 -7.06 3.32 -1.89
N GLU A 14 -7.21 4.30 -2.78
CA GLU A 14 -8.48 5.00 -3.04
C GLU A 14 -9.49 4.11 -3.77
N ASP A 15 -9.03 3.16 -4.58
CA ASP A 15 -9.89 2.16 -5.23
C ASP A 15 -10.45 1.13 -4.22
N LEU A 16 -9.86 1.00 -3.02
CA LEU A 16 -10.36 0.10 -1.97
C LEU A 16 -11.60 0.70 -1.29
N ILE A 17 -12.62 -0.13 -1.06
CA ILE A 17 -13.77 0.27 -0.23
C ILE A 17 -13.42 0.26 1.26
N GLU A 18 -14.25 0.89 2.10
CA GLU A 18 -13.99 1.01 3.55
C GLU A 18 -13.71 -0.32 4.26
N ASP A 19 -14.43 -1.39 3.89
CA ASP A 19 -14.22 -2.74 4.44
C ASP A 19 -12.87 -3.34 4.04
N GLU A 20 -12.45 -3.14 2.79
CA GLU A 20 -11.17 -3.63 2.29
C GLU A 20 -10.02 -2.82 2.88
N LEU A 21 -10.18 -1.51 2.99
CA LEU A 21 -9.23 -0.61 3.64
C LEU A 21 -9.05 -0.97 5.12
N LYS A 22 -10.13 -1.35 5.84
CA LYS A 22 -10.02 -1.86 7.22
C LYS A 22 -9.20 -3.14 7.28
N LYS A 23 -9.44 -4.11 6.38
CA LYS A 23 -8.64 -5.34 6.31
C LYS A 23 -7.19 -5.05 5.95
N PHE A 24 -6.96 -4.14 5.02
CA PHE A 24 -5.62 -3.70 4.61
C PHE A 24 -4.87 -3.08 5.78
N LYS A 25 -5.49 -2.15 6.51
CA LYS A 25 -4.93 -1.55 7.73
C LYS A 25 -4.62 -2.62 8.77
N PHE A 26 -5.51 -3.58 8.99
CA PHE A 26 -5.30 -4.66 9.94
C PHE A 26 -4.07 -5.51 9.60
N GLN A 27 -3.86 -5.81 8.31
CA GLN A 27 -2.67 -6.51 7.84
C GLN A 27 -1.39 -5.66 7.97
N LEU A 28 -1.46 -4.33 7.93
CA LEU A 28 -0.29 -3.48 8.19
C LEU A 28 0.16 -3.45 9.66
N GLU A 29 -0.72 -3.86 10.57
CA GLU A 29 -0.38 -4.01 11.99
C GLU A 29 0.46 -5.26 12.24
N ASP A 30 0.37 -6.25 11.36
CA ASP A 30 1.21 -7.46 11.34
C ASP A 30 1.49 -7.84 9.88
N PRO A 31 2.41 -7.12 9.21
CA PRO A 31 2.63 -7.28 7.78
C PRO A 31 3.10 -8.70 7.47
N PRO A 32 2.63 -9.30 6.36
CA PRO A 32 3.04 -10.64 5.95
C PRO A 32 4.56 -10.71 5.69
N LEU A 33 5.17 -9.57 5.34
CA LEU A 33 6.62 -9.46 5.24
C LEU A 33 7.22 -9.11 6.61
N LYS A 34 7.71 -10.12 7.33
CA LYS A 34 8.38 -9.97 8.63
C LYS A 34 9.65 -9.11 8.62
N GLU A 35 10.18 -8.85 7.42
CA GLU A 35 11.32 -7.94 7.19
C GLU A 35 10.95 -6.48 7.47
N PHE A 36 9.66 -6.16 7.34
CA PHE A 36 9.09 -4.85 7.59
C PHE A 36 8.36 -4.91 8.94
N GLY A 37 8.78 -4.07 9.88
CA GLY A 37 8.20 -4.06 11.23
C GLY A 37 6.73 -3.62 11.21
N PRO A 38 5.95 -3.94 12.26
CA PRO A 38 4.55 -3.57 12.33
C PRO A 38 4.38 -2.06 12.45
N MET A 39 3.33 -1.53 11.81
CA MET A 39 2.99 -0.12 11.93
C MET A 39 2.12 0.18 13.16
N PRO A 40 2.25 1.39 13.73
CA PRO A 40 1.44 1.81 14.86
C PRO A 40 -0.04 1.91 14.49
N ARG A 41 -0.84 1.01 15.07
CA ARG A 41 -2.32 0.91 14.94
C ARG A 41 -3.03 2.26 15.06
N GLY A 42 -2.56 3.11 15.98
CA GLY A 42 -3.15 4.41 16.28
C GLY A 42 -3.08 5.42 15.13
N GLN A 43 -2.11 5.28 14.21
CA GLN A 43 -2.01 6.11 13.01
C GLN A 43 -2.74 5.46 11.83
N LEU A 44 -2.72 4.13 11.74
CA LEU A 44 -3.36 3.38 10.65
C LEU A 44 -4.90 3.51 10.63
N HIS A 45 -5.54 3.33 11.78
CA HIS A 45 -7.01 3.34 11.86
C HIS A 45 -7.65 4.64 11.35
N PRO A 46 -7.22 5.84 11.83
CA PRO A 46 -7.79 7.10 11.36
C PRO A 46 -7.30 7.53 9.97
N ALA A 47 -6.19 6.99 9.47
CA ALA A 47 -5.60 7.42 8.19
C ALA A 47 -6.56 7.19 7.02
N GLN A 48 -6.73 8.19 6.16
CA GLN A 48 -7.41 8.03 4.88
C GLN A 48 -6.50 7.30 3.89
N PRO A 49 -7.01 6.79 2.76
CA PRO A 49 -6.18 6.13 1.74
C PRO A 49 -4.93 6.91 1.34
N VAL A 50 -5.07 8.23 1.20
CA VAL A 50 -3.98 9.15 0.86
C VAL A 50 -2.94 9.24 1.99
N ASP A 51 -3.39 9.48 3.23
CA ASP A 51 -2.52 9.53 4.41
C ASP A 51 -1.83 8.18 4.64
N LEU A 52 -2.54 7.08 4.38
CA LEU A 52 -2.02 5.73 4.54
C LEU A 52 -0.87 5.47 3.58
N ALA A 53 -1.00 5.88 2.32
CA ALA A 53 0.10 5.80 1.35
C ALA A 53 1.33 6.59 1.84
N GLU A 54 1.13 7.81 2.34
CA GLU A 54 2.22 8.62 2.89
C GLU A 54 2.87 7.98 4.11
N LEU A 55 2.09 7.44 5.04
CA LEU A 55 2.59 6.73 6.21
C LEU A 55 3.40 5.51 5.81
N MET A 56 2.94 4.75 4.81
CA MET A 56 3.67 3.60 4.28
C MET A 56 5.00 4.00 3.69
N ILE A 57 5.03 5.07 2.90
CA ILE A 57 6.25 5.57 2.28
C ILE A 57 7.20 6.17 3.31
N GLY A 58 6.68 6.90 4.30
CA GLY A 58 7.50 7.48 5.37
C GLY A 58 8.11 6.43 6.28
N HIS A 59 7.42 5.31 6.51
CA HIS A 59 7.88 4.25 7.42
C HIS A 59 8.77 3.22 6.72
N TYR A 60 8.38 2.75 5.52
CA TYR A 60 9.11 1.71 4.80
C TYR A 60 10.02 2.27 3.69
N GLY A 61 9.74 3.46 3.17
CA GLY A 61 10.35 3.99 1.94
C GLY A 61 9.55 3.62 0.70
N GLU A 62 9.64 4.42 -0.37
CA GLU A 62 8.79 4.28 -1.58
C GLU A 62 8.82 2.89 -2.20
N ASN A 63 10.02 2.34 -2.41
CA ASN A 63 10.19 1.01 -3.03
C ASN A 63 9.63 -0.12 -2.18
N TYR A 64 9.69 0.00 -0.85
CA TYR A 64 9.28 -1.06 0.08
C TYR A 64 7.80 -0.95 0.46
N ALA A 65 7.29 0.28 0.61
CA ALA A 65 5.87 0.55 0.82
C ALA A 65 5.01 -0.13 -0.25
N VAL A 66 5.46 -0.04 -1.50
CA VAL A 66 4.86 -0.71 -2.64
C VAL A 66 4.86 -2.25 -2.52
N LYS A 67 5.99 -2.84 -2.11
CA LYS A 67 6.09 -4.30 -1.92
C LYS A 67 5.18 -4.79 -0.78
N VAL A 68 5.16 -4.05 0.33
CA VAL A 68 4.28 -4.34 1.47
C VAL A 68 2.82 -4.21 1.05
N ALA A 69 2.45 -3.13 0.36
CA ALA A 69 1.10 -2.93 -0.12
C ALA A 69 0.65 -4.07 -1.06
N LYS A 70 1.51 -4.48 -2.00
CA LYS A 70 1.23 -5.62 -2.88
C LYS A 70 0.94 -6.89 -2.08
N ALA A 71 1.82 -7.26 -1.16
CA ALA A 71 1.64 -8.48 -0.36
C ALA A 71 0.39 -8.42 0.53
N VAL A 72 0.07 -7.25 1.07
CA VAL A 72 -1.16 -7.05 1.84
C VAL A 72 -2.40 -7.19 0.95
N LEU A 73 -2.41 -6.58 -0.24
CA LEU A 73 -3.49 -6.71 -1.23
C LEU A 73 -3.71 -8.19 -1.61
N GLU A 74 -2.63 -8.94 -1.84
CA GLU A 74 -2.70 -10.38 -2.11
C GLU A 74 -3.27 -11.17 -0.91
N THR A 75 -2.95 -10.74 0.32
CA THR A 75 -3.43 -11.37 1.56
C THR A 75 -4.92 -11.14 1.78
N ILE A 76 -5.44 -9.96 1.43
CA ILE A 76 -6.88 -9.65 1.52
C ILE A 76 -7.68 -10.16 0.31
N ASN A 77 -7.09 -11.01 -0.55
CA ASN A 77 -7.64 -11.54 -1.80
C ASN A 77 -7.89 -10.50 -2.93
N HIS A 78 -7.27 -9.33 -2.86
CA HIS A 78 -7.32 -8.29 -3.91
C HIS A 78 -6.14 -8.41 -4.87
N ARG A 79 -6.04 -9.56 -5.54
CA ARG A 79 -4.97 -9.80 -6.53
C ARG A 79 -5.08 -8.89 -7.74
N ASP A 80 -6.29 -8.49 -8.10
CA ASP A 80 -6.59 -7.54 -9.17
C ASP A 80 -5.93 -6.17 -8.91
N LEU A 81 -6.06 -5.63 -7.68
CA LEU A 81 -5.40 -4.40 -7.29
C LEU A 81 -3.89 -4.57 -7.13
N ALA A 82 -3.43 -5.74 -6.67
CA ALA A 82 -2.00 -6.05 -6.58
C ALA A 82 -1.32 -6.09 -7.96
N GLU A 83 -1.97 -6.69 -8.97
CA GLU A 83 -1.52 -6.67 -10.36
C GLU A 83 -1.55 -5.25 -10.94
N LYS A 84 -2.61 -4.49 -10.68
CA LYS A 84 -2.72 -3.11 -11.14
C LYS A 84 -1.59 -2.27 -10.57
N LEU A 85 -1.31 -2.40 -9.27
CA LEU A 85 -0.18 -1.77 -8.59
C LEU A 85 1.12 -2.10 -9.33
N GLU A 86 1.43 -3.39 -9.52
CA GLU A 86 2.65 -3.85 -10.20
C GLU A 86 2.82 -3.29 -11.62
N ARG A 87 1.76 -3.31 -12.43
CA ARG A 87 1.83 -2.77 -13.80
C ARG A 87 2.17 -1.29 -13.82
N ASN A 88 1.53 -0.49 -12.97
CA ASN A 88 1.81 0.95 -12.88
C ASN A 88 3.25 1.25 -12.42
N ILE A 89 3.85 0.36 -11.63
CA ILE A 89 5.24 0.49 -11.16
C ILE A 89 6.24 0.10 -12.24
N GLN A 90 5.95 -0.96 -13.01
CA GLN A 90 6.79 -1.36 -14.15
C GLN A 90 6.84 -0.26 -15.21
N GLU A 91 5.69 0.36 -15.53
CA GLU A 91 5.63 1.49 -16.47
C GLU A 91 6.42 2.72 -15.99
N SER A 92 6.68 2.85 -14.69
CA SER A 92 7.47 3.96 -14.13
C SER A 92 8.97 3.69 -14.08
N SER A 93 9.42 2.45 -14.34
CA SER A 93 10.85 2.06 -14.36
C SER A 93 11.49 2.05 -15.75
N GLU A 94 10.74 2.38 -16.81
CA GLU A 94 11.20 2.36 -18.21
C GLU A 94 11.49 3.76 -18.82
N VAL A 95 11.72 4.79 -18.01
CA VAL A 95 12.09 6.14 -18.48
C VAL A 95 13.41 6.66 -17.92
#